data_AF-A0A6J8CRC3-F1
#
_entry.id   AF-A0A6J8CRC3-F1
#
_cell.length_a   1.000
_cell.length_b   1.000
_cell.length_c   1.000
_cell.angle_alpha   90.00
_cell.angle_beta   90.00
_cell.angle_gamma   90.00
#
_symmetry.space_group_name_H-M   'P 1'
#
loop_
_entity.id
_entity.type
_entity.pdbx_description
1 polymer ?
#
loop_
_entity_poly.entity_id
_entity_poly.type
_entity_poly.pdbx_seq_one_letter_code
_entity_poly.pdbx_strand_id
1 'polypeptide(L)'
;MLMHYSNEGKCESKLANHVIQYIFHGITGFRWPFANYPNAQAAPADIFITTWKCIDALYEWGFKPIYLCMDGSSNNRAFLKMHFPENDPLLTKMVASHYKNPLRKMIFIMDPCHLIKKIRNSVLSSGIKVHDQRLLSFESCTIQWQMWIDAYNWDRNTHRFPIHNKLTQEHIFPNNAQKMRNKLAFETLNVDMLHLMKMYRKSLSGEAGQQALSAVIQFLEHSSTLVEFFTDQRPVKDMSDERIMKLSIAYNWYKSWGKKVCQNDTISRRYKSLLTMETREDLDFMYHGIMSLITFCIEVLKTEVVPARLNSDIIENIFCQQRSLYHGPTTHPTYNSYRTSINSVVLGQSLVSRKSNAGGNGAKPFSAEIPTKKLRI
;
A
#
# COMPACT_ATOMS: atom_id res chain seq x y z
N MET A 1 -25.68 -17.37 1.76
CA MET A 1 -24.27 -17.79 1.75
C MET A 1 -24.25 -19.20 2.34
N LEU A 2 -24.13 -20.23 1.49
CA LEU A 2 -24.14 -21.63 1.94
C LEU A 2 -22.88 -21.90 2.75
N MET A 3 -23.05 -22.23 4.03
CA MET A 3 -21.95 -22.61 4.92
C MET A 3 -21.65 -24.09 4.69
N HIS A 4 -20.39 -24.42 4.38
CA HIS A 4 -19.96 -25.80 4.24
C HIS A 4 -19.31 -26.26 5.54
N TYR A 5 -19.89 -27.28 6.15
CA TYR A 5 -19.38 -27.97 7.32
C TYR A 5 -18.67 -29.26 6.88
N SER A 6 -17.55 -29.59 7.52
CA SER A 6 -16.88 -30.87 7.36
C SER A 6 -17.26 -31.77 8.53
N ASN A 7 -17.91 -32.90 8.26
CA ASN A 7 -18.23 -33.90 9.28
C ASN A 7 -17.08 -34.91 9.39
N GLU A 8 -16.12 -34.63 10.28
CA GLU A 8 -15.20 -35.63 10.80
C GLU A 8 -15.60 -35.97 12.25
N GLY A 9 -16.54 -36.92 12.42
CA GLY A 9 -16.95 -37.43 13.73
C GLY A 9 -17.80 -36.46 14.59
N LYS A 10 -17.56 -36.45 15.92
CA LYS A 10 -18.37 -35.76 16.95
C LYS A 10 -18.24 -34.22 16.99
N CYS A 11 -17.54 -33.59 16.05
CA CYS A 11 -17.27 -32.15 16.08
C CYS A 11 -17.62 -31.50 14.75
N GLU A 12 -18.55 -30.54 14.76
CA GLU A 12 -18.83 -29.69 13.60
C GLU A 12 -17.62 -28.77 13.33
N SER A 13 -16.89 -29.05 12.25
CA SER A 13 -15.73 -28.25 11.87
C SER A 13 -16.12 -27.20 10.83
N LYS A 14 -16.00 -25.92 11.19
CA LYS A 14 -16.23 -24.80 10.28
C LYS A 14 -15.06 -24.67 9.29
N LEU A 15 -15.36 -24.70 8.00
CA LEU A 15 -14.33 -24.53 6.96
C LEU A 15 -13.80 -23.09 6.94
N ALA A 16 -12.47 -22.97 6.95
CA ALA A 16 -11.78 -21.70 6.73
C ALA A 16 -11.80 -21.34 5.24
N ASN A 17 -11.88 -20.05 4.94
CA ASN A 17 -11.85 -19.48 3.59
C ASN A 17 -10.76 -18.40 3.44
N HIS A 18 -10.08 -18.03 4.53
CA HIS A 18 -8.95 -17.11 4.58
C HIS A 18 -7.81 -17.72 5.39
N VAL A 19 -6.61 -17.22 5.15
CA VAL A 19 -5.43 -17.50 5.98
C VAL A 19 -4.82 -16.17 6.40
N ILE A 20 -4.68 -15.95 7.71
CA ILE A 20 -3.93 -14.84 8.26
C ILE A 20 -2.45 -15.25 8.28
N GLN A 21 -1.60 -14.56 7.54
CA GLN A 21 -0.17 -14.84 7.44
C GLN A 21 0.63 -13.73 8.11
N TYR A 22 1.53 -14.10 9.03
CA TYR A 22 2.48 -13.18 9.65
C TYR A 22 3.89 -13.42 9.11
N ILE A 23 4.54 -12.32 8.75
CA ILE A 23 5.92 -12.29 8.27
C ILE A 23 6.68 -11.32 9.17
N PHE A 24 7.82 -11.75 9.70
CA PHE A 24 8.73 -10.82 10.32
C PHE A 24 9.47 -10.08 9.22
N HIS A 25 9.56 -8.76 9.33
CA HIS A 25 10.35 -7.94 8.44
C HIS A 25 11.20 -6.94 9.23
N GLY A 26 12.48 -7.26 9.39
CA GLY A 26 13.45 -6.39 10.02
C GLY A 26 13.81 -5.20 9.12
N ILE A 27 14.15 -4.08 9.74
CA ILE A 27 14.56 -2.83 9.07
C ILE A 27 15.76 -3.08 8.13
N THR A 28 16.65 -4.00 8.53
CA THR A 28 17.83 -4.42 7.75
C THR A 28 17.48 -5.14 6.45
N GLY A 29 16.23 -5.57 6.28
CA GLY A 29 15.78 -6.38 5.14
C GLY A 29 15.64 -7.86 5.45
N PHE A 30 16.13 -8.33 6.61
CA PHE A 30 15.89 -9.71 7.04
C PHE A 30 14.39 -9.96 7.21
N ARG A 31 13.92 -11.11 6.76
CA ARG A 31 12.49 -11.43 6.77
C ARG A 31 12.28 -12.93 6.83
N TRP A 32 11.13 -13.39 7.32
CA TRP A 32 10.69 -14.79 7.17
C TRP A 32 9.21 -14.92 7.57
N PRO A 33 8.43 -15.82 6.94
CA PRO A 33 7.12 -16.19 7.46
C PRO A 33 7.30 -17.00 8.75
N PHE A 34 6.56 -16.65 9.81
CA PHE A 34 6.74 -17.29 11.13
C PHE A 34 5.46 -17.79 11.78
N ALA A 35 4.29 -17.30 11.36
CA ALA A 35 3.01 -17.80 11.85
C ALA A 35 1.92 -17.68 10.78
N ASN A 36 0.98 -18.61 10.78
CA ASN A 36 -0.22 -18.54 9.97
C ASN A 36 -1.41 -19.18 10.70
N TYR A 37 -2.61 -18.66 10.45
CA TYR A 37 -3.84 -19.12 11.10
C TYR A 37 -4.97 -19.24 10.08
N PRO A 38 -5.69 -20.38 10.04
CA PRO A 38 -6.89 -20.50 9.22
C PRO A 38 -8.00 -19.63 9.83
N ASN A 39 -8.76 -18.93 9.00
CA ASN A 39 -9.83 -18.06 9.46
C ASN A 39 -11.02 -18.06 8.48
N ALA A 40 -12.22 -17.69 8.97
CA ALA A 40 -13.45 -17.61 8.18
C ALA A 40 -13.76 -16.21 7.62
N GLN A 41 -13.34 -15.11 8.26
CA GLN A 41 -13.62 -13.75 7.78
C GLN A 41 -12.56 -12.71 8.18
N ALA A 42 -11.45 -13.14 8.80
CA ALA A 42 -10.48 -12.32 9.50
C ALA A 42 -11.17 -11.26 10.37
N ALA A 43 -12.01 -11.71 11.33
CA ALA A 43 -12.72 -10.78 12.21
C ALA A 43 -11.71 -9.95 13.03
N PRO A 44 -11.98 -8.67 13.34
CA PRO A 44 -11.04 -7.81 14.07
C PRO A 44 -10.54 -8.41 15.40
N ALA A 45 -11.42 -9.11 16.14
CA ALA A 45 -11.05 -9.80 17.37
C ALA A 45 -10.08 -10.98 17.13
N ASP A 46 -10.28 -11.75 16.07
CA ASP A 46 -9.36 -12.84 15.70
C ASP A 46 -7.99 -12.30 15.30
N ILE A 47 -7.97 -11.22 14.50
CA ILE A 47 -6.74 -10.51 14.12
C ILE A 47 -6.05 -10.00 15.39
N PHE A 48 -6.79 -9.44 16.34
CA PHE A 48 -6.24 -8.95 17.61
C PHE A 48 -5.53 -10.06 18.38
N ILE A 49 -6.22 -11.17 18.64
CA ILE A 49 -5.68 -12.29 19.41
C ILE A 49 -4.45 -12.90 18.73
N THR A 50 -4.56 -13.17 17.43
CA THR A 50 -3.47 -13.81 16.68
C THR A 50 -2.26 -12.88 16.52
N THR A 51 -2.47 -11.58 16.33
CA THR A 51 -1.38 -10.60 16.20
C THR A 51 -0.61 -10.46 17.50
N TRP A 52 -1.30 -10.29 18.63
CA TRP A 52 -0.64 -10.15 19.92
C TRP A 52 0.05 -11.43 20.38
N LYS A 53 -0.51 -12.61 20.07
CA LYS A 53 0.17 -13.89 20.27
C LYS A 53 1.49 -13.96 19.48
N CYS A 54 1.49 -13.48 18.24
CA CYS A 54 2.68 -13.43 17.40
C CYS A 54 3.72 -12.43 17.93
N ILE A 55 3.28 -11.26 18.40
CA ILE A 55 4.16 -10.25 19.00
C ILE A 55 4.81 -10.78 20.29
N ASP A 56 4.03 -11.42 21.17
CA ASP A 56 4.53 -12.05 22.39
C ASP A 56 5.61 -13.09 22.08
N ALA A 57 5.35 -13.98 21.11
CA ALA A 57 6.31 -15.00 20.69
C ALA A 57 7.61 -14.38 20.13
N LEU A 58 7.52 -13.31 19.35
CA LEU A 58 8.71 -12.61 18.86
C LEU A 58 9.56 -12.03 20.00
N TYR A 59 8.93 -11.48 21.05
CA TYR A 59 9.66 -11.03 22.24
C TYR A 59 10.32 -12.20 22.98
N GLU A 60 9.63 -13.34 23.13
CA GLU A 60 10.17 -14.55 23.74
C GLU A 60 11.38 -15.09 22.97
N TRP A 61 11.37 -14.98 21.65
CA TRP A 61 12.50 -15.36 20.78
C TRP A 61 13.63 -14.32 20.73
N GLY A 62 13.55 -13.24 21.50
CA GLY A 62 14.58 -12.21 21.60
C GLY A 62 14.51 -11.12 20.54
N PHE A 63 13.48 -11.10 19.69
CA PHE A 63 13.24 -9.99 18.76
C PHE A 63 12.56 -8.81 19.47
N LYS A 64 12.65 -7.64 18.84
CA LYS A 64 11.96 -6.43 19.27
C LYS A 64 11.02 -5.97 18.16
N PRO A 65 9.76 -6.42 18.14
CA PRO A 65 8.75 -5.88 17.23
C PRO A 65 8.55 -4.39 17.53
N ILE A 66 8.69 -3.54 16.52
CA ILE A 66 8.53 -2.08 16.66
C ILE A 66 7.39 -1.53 15.80
N TYR A 67 7.03 -2.22 14.70
CA TYR A 67 5.94 -1.81 13.83
C TYR A 67 5.14 -3.00 13.29
N LEU A 68 3.89 -2.73 12.91
CA LEU A 68 3.00 -3.63 12.20
C LEU A 68 2.49 -2.93 10.94
N CYS A 69 2.74 -3.52 9.78
CA CYS A 69 2.22 -3.03 8.50
C CYS A 69 1.06 -3.92 8.03
N MET A 70 -0.04 -3.31 7.58
CA MET A 70 -1.23 -4.03 7.13
C MET A 70 -1.98 -3.29 6.02
N ASP A 71 -2.83 -4.01 5.29
CA ASP A 71 -3.71 -3.39 4.30
C ASP A 71 -4.80 -2.54 4.97
N GLY A 72 -5.46 -1.69 4.17
CA GLY A 72 -6.59 -0.87 4.63
C GLY A 72 -7.95 -1.55 4.45
N SER A 73 -8.06 -2.86 4.66
CA SER A 73 -9.37 -3.54 4.71
C SER A 73 -10.21 -3.04 5.90
N SER A 74 -11.54 -3.22 5.84
CA SER A 74 -12.43 -2.80 6.93
C SER A 74 -12.06 -3.46 8.26
N ASN A 75 -11.71 -4.75 8.24
CA ASN A 75 -11.38 -5.50 9.44
C ASN A 75 -10.03 -5.07 10.02
N ASN A 76 -9.03 -4.79 9.18
CA ASN A 76 -7.74 -4.27 9.65
C ASN A 76 -7.86 -2.85 10.21
N ARG A 77 -8.70 -1.98 9.63
CA ARG A 77 -8.99 -0.66 10.21
C ARG A 77 -9.72 -0.77 11.55
N ALA A 78 -10.70 -1.67 11.67
CA ALA A 78 -11.37 -1.91 12.95
C ALA A 78 -10.39 -2.45 14.00
N PHE A 79 -9.56 -3.44 13.64
CA PHE A 79 -8.49 -3.96 14.48
C PHE A 79 -7.51 -2.85 14.91
N LEU A 80 -7.09 -1.96 14.01
CA LEU A 80 -6.26 -0.80 14.35
C LEU A 80 -6.91 0.01 15.47
N LYS A 81 -8.14 0.47 15.22
CA LYS A 81 -8.87 1.41 16.07
C LYS A 81 -9.10 0.87 17.49
N MET A 82 -9.24 -0.44 17.64
CA MET A 82 -9.37 -1.11 18.95
C MET A 82 -8.20 -0.83 19.92
N HIS A 83 -7.04 -0.36 19.44
CA HIS A 83 -5.87 -0.09 20.27
C HIS A 83 -5.82 1.33 20.84
N PHE A 84 -6.72 2.21 20.40
CA PHE A 84 -6.63 3.64 20.69
C PHE A 84 -7.87 4.13 21.43
N PRO A 85 -7.70 5.04 22.41
CA PRO A 85 -8.84 5.71 23.04
C PRO A 85 -9.76 6.34 21.99
N GLU A 86 -11.06 6.29 22.25
CA GLU A 86 -12.09 6.86 21.37
C GLU A 86 -12.08 6.31 19.92
N ASN A 87 -11.38 5.19 19.68
CA ASN A 87 -11.15 4.64 18.36
C ASN A 87 -10.42 5.62 17.41
N ASP A 88 -9.58 6.52 17.94
CA ASP A 88 -8.82 7.51 17.18
C ASP A 88 -7.28 7.25 17.24
N PRO A 89 -6.72 6.57 16.22
CA PRO A 89 -5.29 6.33 16.11
C PRO A 89 -4.41 7.58 16.00
N LEU A 90 -4.98 8.73 15.63
CA LEU A 90 -4.21 9.94 15.39
C LEU A 90 -3.81 10.64 16.70
N LEU A 91 -4.57 10.43 17.78
CA LEU A 91 -4.28 11.01 19.11
C LEU A 91 -2.87 10.67 19.62
N THR A 92 -2.40 9.46 19.34
CA THR A 92 -1.06 8.99 19.72
C THR A 92 -0.16 8.75 18.51
N LYS A 93 -0.45 9.40 17.38
CA LYS A 93 0.34 9.31 16.13
C LYS A 93 0.61 7.86 15.71
N MET A 94 -0.42 7.00 15.76
CA MET A 94 -0.36 5.58 15.38
C MET A 94 0.49 4.70 16.31
N VAL A 95 0.84 5.16 17.51
CA VAL A 95 1.61 4.39 18.49
C VAL A 95 0.69 3.88 19.58
N ALA A 96 0.54 2.56 19.69
CA ALA A 96 -0.24 1.93 20.76
C ALA A 96 0.65 1.22 21.79
N SER A 97 0.11 1.08 23.00
CA SER A 97 0.71 0.26 24.05
C SER A 97 0.44 -1.22 23.80
N HIS A 98 1.40 -2.07 24.16
CA HIS A 98 1.20 -3.51 24.18
C HIS A 98 0.16 -3.90 25.24
N TYR A 99 -0.77 -4.80 24.88
CA TYR A 99 -1.93 -5.14 25.71
C TYR A 99 -1.58 -5.65 27.12
N LYS A 100 -0.51 -6.45 27.27
CA LYS A 100 0.00 -6.93 28.58
C LYS A 100 1.03 -6.03 29.27
N ASN A 101 1.82 -5.27 28.52
CA ASN A 101 2.99 -4.56 29.05
C ASN A 101 3.05 -3.14 28.48
N PRO A 102 2.54 -2.13 29.20
CA PRO A 102 2.47 -0.76 28.69
C PRO A 102 3.82 -0.11 28.32
N LEU A 103 4.94 -0.67 28.77
CA LEU A 103 6.29 -0.21 28.40
C LEU A 103 6.67 -0.60 26.97
N ARG A 104 6.07 -1.67 26.45
CA ARG A 104 6.25 -2.08 25.05
C ARG A 104 5.25 -1.30 24.20
N LYS A 105 5.73 -0.72 23.10
CA LYS A 105 4.93 0.06 22.16
C LYS A 105 4.97 -0.61 20.78
N MET A 106 3.91 -0.40 20.01
CA MET A 106 3.78 -0.86 18.63
C MET A 106 3.34 0.30 17.75
N ILE A 107 4.07 0.53 16.65
CA ILE A 107 3.74 1.54 15.65
C ILE A 107 2.92 0.87 14.53
N PHE A 108 1.72 1.35 14.28
CA PHE A 108 0.87 0.83 13.22
C PHE A 108 1.06 1.61 11.92
N ILE A 109 1.14 0.89 10.80
CA ILE A 109 1.36 1.47 9.48
C ILE A 109 0.37 0.87 8.49
N MET A 110 -0.37 1.73 7.79
CA MET A 110 -1.17 1.32 6.63
C MET A 110 -0.26 1.19 5.41
N ASP A 111 -0.45 0.12 4.63
CA ASP A 111 0.40 -0.18 3.48
C ASP A 111 0.33 0.94 2.43
N PRO A 112 1.45 1.64 2.15
CA PRO A 112 1.49 2.72 1.18
C PRO A 112 1.24 2.26 -0.26
N CYS A 113 1.64 1.04 -0.63
CA CYS A 113 1.41 0.51 -1.98
C CYS A 113 -0.09 0.31 -2.23
N HIS A 114 -0.82 -0.19 -1.22
CA HIS A 114 -2.28 -0.30 -1.25
C HIS A 114 -2.98 1.06 -1.26
N LEU A 115 -2.46 2.04 -0.51
CA LEU A 115 -2.99 3.39 -0.52
C LEU A 115 -2.89 4.05 -1.91
N ILE A 116 -1.72 3.96 -2.56
CA ILE A 116 -1.53 4.52 -3.91
C ILE A 116 -2.47 3.83 -4.92
N LYS A 117 -2.67 2.51 -4.82
CA LYS A 117 -3.69 1.81 -5.61
C LYS A 117 -5.10 2.39 -5.39
N LYS A 118 -5.49 2.67 -4.15
CA LYS A 118 -6.79 3.24 -3.80
C LYS A 118 -6.95 4.67 -4.30
N ILE A 119 -5.89 5.48 -4.25
CA ILE A 119 -5.84 6.82 -4.85
C ILE A 119 -6.10 6.71 -6.35
N ARG A 120 -5.34 5.86 -7.07
CA ARG A 120 -5.53 5.61 -8.50
C ARG A 120 -6.96 5.17 -8.79
N ASN A 121 -7.48 4.20 -8.05
CA ASN A 121 -8.84 3.67 -8.27
C ASN A 121 -9.92 4.73 -8.04
N SER A 122 -9.70 5.68 -7.12
CA SER A 122 -10.60 6.82 -6.93
C SER A 122 -10.61 7.74 -8.15
N VAL A 123 -9.44 8.00 -8.76
CA VAL A 123 -9.34 8.77 -10.01
C VAL A 123 -9.97 8.00 -11.18
N LEU A 124 -9.73 6.69 -11.30
CA LEU A 124 -10.37 5.84 -12.32
C LEU A 124 -11.89 5.93 -12.29
N SER A 125 -12.48 6.01 -11.10
CA SER A 125 -13.92 6.15 -10.90
C SER A 125 -14.45 7.58 -11.08
N SER A 126 -13.56 8.53 -11.37
CA SER A 126 -13.86 9.96 -11.49
C SER A 126 -14.16 10.36 -12.93
N GLY A 127 -15.39 10.79 -13.17
CA GLY A 127 -15.86 11.26 -14.47
C GLY A 127 -17.32 11.71 -14.46
N ILE A 128 -17.84 11.98 -15.66
CA ILE A 128 -19.20 12.52 -15.86
C ILE A 128 -20.19 11.48 -16.43
N LYS A 129 -19.73 10.25 -16.67
CA LYS A 129 -20.56 9.18 -17.24
C LYS A 129 -21.47 8.60 -16.15
N VAL A 130 -22.57 7.97 -16.57
CA VAL A 130 -23.59 7.40 -15.66
C VAL A 130 -23.00 6.36 -14.69
N HIS A 131 -21.98 5.62 -15.11
CA HIS A 131 -21.33 4.59 -14.30
C HIS A 131 -20.17 5.11 -13.43
N ASP A 132 -19.81 6.40 -13.57
CA ASP A 132 -18.75 7.01 -12.76
C ASP A 132 -19.27 7.26 -11.34
N GLN A 133 -18.51 6.78 -10.36
CA GLN A 133 -18.91 6.85 -8.95
C GLN A 133 -18.49 8.17 -8.29
N ARG A 134 -17.52 8.87 -8.89
CA ARG A 134 -16.90 10.09 -8.36
C ARG A 134 -16.82 11.16 -9.44
N LEU A 135 -16.62 12.39 -8.99
CA LEU A 135 -16.25 13.53 -9.81
C LEU A 135 -15.34 14.40 -8.96
N LEU A 136 -14.08 13.98 -8.86
CA LEU A 136 -13.07 14.65 -8.06
C LEU A 136 -12.90 16.09 -8.53
N SER A 137 -12.73 17.02 -7.59
CA SER A 137 -12.56 18.44 -7.93
C SER A 137 -11.66 19.16 -6.93
N PHE A 138 -10.88 20.10 -7.43
CA PHE A 138 -10.01 20.98 -6.65
C PHE A 138 -10.05 22.38 -7.27
N GLU A 139 -10.31 23.41 -6.44
CA GLU A 139 -10.36 24.82 -6.87
C GLU A 139 -11.24 25.04 -8.12
N SER A 140 -12.46 24.50 -8.08
CA SER A 140 -13.46 24.55 -9.16
C SER A 140 -13.08 23.81 -10.45
N CYS A 141 -11.89 23.22 -10.54
CA CYS A 141 -11.47 22.36 -11.63
C CYS A 141 -11.72 20.89 -11.30
N THR A 142 -12.05 20.07 -12.30
CA THR A 142 -12.29 18.64 -12.09
C THR A 142 -11.04 17.81 -12.36
N ILE A 143 -10.94 16.66 -11.71
CA ILE A 143 -9.87 15.67 -11.89
C ILE A 143 -10.57 14.40 -12.39
N GLN A 144 -10.50 14.15 -13.70
CA GLN A 144 -11.23 13.04 -14.33
C GLN A 144 -10.27 12.07 -15.00
N TRP A 145 -10.60 10.78 -14.99
CA TRP A 145 -9.77 9.77 -15.67
C TRP A 145 -9.67 10.02 -17.18
N GLN A 146 -10.68 10.66 -17.77
CA GLN A 146 -10.65 11.06 -19.17
C GLN A 146 -9.41 11.90 -19.52
N MET A 147 -8.92 12.72 -18.59
CA MET A 147 -7.71 13.53 -18.80
C MET A 147 -6.43 12.67 -18.92
N TRP A 148 -6.37 11.52 -18.25
CA TRP A 148 -5.29 10.53 -18.44
C TRP A 148 -5.40 9.85 -19.80
N ILE A 149 -6.63 9.51 -20.22
CA ILE A 149 -6.90 8.91 -21.53
C ILE A 149 -6.47 9.87 -22.64
N ASP A 150 -6.84 11.15 -22.53
CA ASP A 150 -6.55 12.16 -23.54
C ASP A 150 -5.04 12.42 -23.66
N ALA A 151 -4.34 12.57 -22.52
CA ALA A 151 -2.89 12.75 -22.49
C ALA A 151 -2.16 11.54 -23.09
N TYR A 152 -2.61 10.31 -22.77
CA TYR A 152 -2.06 9.09 -23.34
C TYR A 152 -2.27 9.01 -24.85
N ASN A 153 -3.49 9.24 -25.33
CA ASN A 153 -3.79 9.21 -26.76
C ASN A 153 -3.00 10.29 -27.52
N TRP A 154 -2.90 11.49 -26.96
CA TRP A 154 -2.08 12.55 -27.51
C TRP A 154 -0.61 12.14 -27.65
N ASP A 155 -0.02 11.54 -26.62
CA ASP A 155 1.38 11.08 -26.65
C ASP A 155 1.60 10.03 -27.75
N ARG A 156 0.69 9.05 -27.83
CA ARG A 156 0.75 7.95 -28.80
C ARG A 156 0.56 8.41 -30.26
N ASN A 157 -0.24 9.46 -30.47
CA ASN A 157 -0.54 9.97 -31.81
C ASN A 157 0.45 11.03 -32.29
N THR A 158 1.04 11.79 -31.36
CA THR A 158 1.91 12.94 -31.69
C THR A 158 3.38 12.56 -31.75
N HIS A 159 3.84 11.65 -30.87
CA HIS A 159 5.25 11.31 -30.76
C HIS A 159 5.56 9.91 -31.28
N ARG A 160 6.57 9.80 -32.15
CA ARG A 160 7.13 8.50 -32.55
C ARG A 160 7.74 7.74 -31.38
N PHE A 161 8.31 8.48 -30.42
CA PHE A 161 8.82 7.97 -29.16
C PHE A 161 7.98 8.55 -28.02
N PRO A 162 7.12 7.73 -27.38
CA PRO A 162 6.24 8.22 -26.31
C PRO A 162 7.02 8.87 -25.18
N ILE A 163 6.55 10.02 -24.71
CA ILE A 163 7.10 10.72 -23.55
C ILE A 163 7.06 9.79 -22.32
N HIS A 164 5.95 9.08 -22.13
CA HIS A 164 5.84 8.08 -21.06
C HIS A 164 5.96 6.66 -21.63
N ASN A 165 7.19 6.19 -21.81
CA ASN A 165 7.51 4.92 -22.46
C ASN A 165 6.96 3.65 -21.78
N LYS A 166 6.73 3.67 -20.46
CA LYS A 166 6.17 2.53 -19.70
C LYS A 166 4.64 2.45 -19.76
N LEU A 167 3.97 3.54 -20.14
CA LEU A 167 2.52 3.62 -20.10
C LEU A 167 1.91 2.79 -21.24
N THR A 168 1.03 1.86 -20.88
CA THR A 168 0.40 0.92 -21.82
C THR A 168 -1.13 0.97 -21.72
N GLN A 169 -1.81 0.28 -22.63
CA GLN A 169 -3.26 0.11 -22.59
C GLN A 169 -3.74 -0.50 -21.25
N GLU A 170 -2.96 -1.39 -20.63
CA GLU A 170 -3.31 -1.97 -19.32
C GLU A 170 -3.35 -0.93 -18.19
N HIS A 171 -2.61 0.17 -18.33
CA HIS A 171 -2.61 1.26 -17.37
C HIS A 171 -3.87 2.12 -17.49
N ILE A 172 -4.22 2.46 -18.74
CA ILE A 172 -5.28 3.41 -19.08
C ILE A 172 -6.66 2.76 -19.09
N PHE A 173 -6.74 1.50 -19.51
CA PHE A 173 -7.98 0.72 -19.58
C PHE A 173 -7.85 -0.58 -18.77
N PRO A 174 -7.63 -0.51 -17.44
CA PRO A 174 -7.41 -1.69 -16.62
C PRO A 174 -8.70 -2.48 -16.39
N ASN A 175 -8.65 -3.79 -16.61
CA ASN A 175 -9.67 -4.72 -16.11
C ASN A 175 -9.58 -4.89 -14.58
N ASN A 176 -10.51 -5.65 -13.99
CA ASN A 176 -10.58 -5.81 -12.52
C ASN A 176 -9.30 -6.42 -11.91
N ALA A 177 -8.64 -7.34 -12.61
CA ALA A 177 -7.37 -7.90 -12.15
C ALA A 177 -6.22 -6.90 -12.26
N GLN A 178 -6.16 -6.13 -13.35
CA GLN A 178 -5.17 -5.07 -13.57
C GLN A 178 -5.34 -3.91 -12.57
N LYS A 179 -6.56 -3.62 -12.11
CA LYS A 179 -6.82 -2.66 -11.02
C LYS A 179 -6.13 -3.02 -9.69
N MET A 180 -5.78 -4.29 -9.49
CA MET A 180 -5.10 -4.76 -8.28
C MET A 180 -3.57 -4.69 -8.35
N ARG A 181 -2.99 -4.40 -9.52
CA ARG A 181 -1.53 -4.36 -9.71
C ARG A 181 -0.93 -3.04 -9.23
N ASN A 182 -0.07 -3.09 -8.21
CA ASN A 182 0.65 -1.92 -7.65
C ASN A 182 1.44 -1.17 -8.74
N LYS A 183 2.18 -1.91 -9.57
CA LYS A 183 3.02 -1.33 -10.62
C LYS A 183 2.24 -0.41 -11.56
N LEU A 184 1.07 -0.86 -12.03
CA LEU A 184 0.23 -0.07 -12.92
C LEU A 184 -0.26 1.21 -12.22
N ALA A 185 -0.58 1.14 -10.92
CA ALA A 185 -0.98 2.32 -10.17
C ALA A 185 0.16 3.34 -10.01
N PHE A 186 1.38 2.86 -9.71
CA PHE A 186 2.55 3.72 -9.58
C PHE A 186 2.87 4.45 -10.88
N GLU A 187 2.90 3.73 -12.00
CA GLU A 187 3.22 4.32 -13.31
C GLU A 187 2.14 5.34 -13.76
N THR A 188 0.89 5.23 -13.31
CA THR A 188 -0.15 6.25 -13.60
C THR A 188 -0.14 7.48 -12.68
N LEU A 189 0.67 7.47 -11.62
CA LEU A 189 0.71 8.52 -10.58
C LEU A 189 2.12 9.03 -10.30
N ASN A 190 3.13 8.64 -11.09
CA ASN A 190 4.53 9.00 -10.88
C ASN A 190 4.91 10.32 -11.58
N VAL A 191 6.19 10.68 -11.47
CA VAL A 191 6.78 11.86 -12.10
C VAL A 191 6.75 11.80 -13.64
N ASP A 192 6.83 10.61 -14.24
CA ASP A 192 6.74 10.45 -15.70
C ASP A 192 5.33 10.83 -16.21
N MET A 193 4.29 10.39 -15.51
CA MET A 193 2.91 10.78 -15.81
C MET A 193 2.67 12.28 -15.58
N LEU A 194 3.24 12.85 -14.52
CA LEU A 194 3.21 14.30 -14.27
C LEU A 194 3.86 15.06 -15.44
N HIS A 195 5.02 14.60 -15.91
CA HIS A 195 5.72 15.21 -17.02
C HIS A 195 4.90 15.13 -18.31
N LEU A 196 4.33 13.97 -18.63
CA LEU A 196 3.41 13.79 -19.75
C LEU A 196 2.23 14.77 -19.67
N MET A 197 1.58 14.87 -18.51
CA MET A 197 0.43 15.77 -18.32
C MET A 197 0.81 17.24 -18.50
N LYS A 198 2.00 17.65 -18.03
CA LYS A 198 2.53 19.01 -18.24
C LYS A 198 2.80 19.29 -19.72
N MET A 199 3.32 18.32 -20.47
CA MET A 199 3.54 18.48 -21.92
C MET A 199 2.22 18.50 -22.69
N TYR A 200 1.27 17.63 -22.33
CA TYR A 200 -0.07 17.64 -22.91
C TYR A 200 -0.75 18.99 -22.70
N ARG A 201 -0.72 19.55 -21.48
CA ARG A 201 -1.21 20.90 -21.21
C ARG A 201 -0.63 21.97 -22.13
N LYS A 202 0.68 21.94 -22.42
CA LYS A 202 1.32 22.91 -23.32
C LYS A 202 0.85 22.78 -24.77
N SER A 203 0.42 21.59 -25.18
CA SER A 203 -0.11 21.35 -26.53
C SER A 203 -1.54 21.86 -26.74
N LEU A 204 -2.31 22.07 -25.66
CA LEU A 204 -3.68 22.55 -25.75
C LEU A 204 -3.72 24.03 -26.15
N SER A 205 -4.40 24.32 -27.26
CA SER A 205 -4.68 25.68 -27.71
C SER A 205 -5.78 26.31 -26.84
N GLY A 206 -5.47 27.44 -26.22
CA GLY A 206 -6.43 28.24 -25.42
C GLY A 206 -6.29 28.08 -23.91
N GLU A 207 -6.45 29.20 -23.20
CA GLU A 207 -6.27 29.28 -21.74
C GLU A 207 -7.21 28.37 -20.97
N ALA A 208 -8.46 28.22 -21.44
CA ALA A 208 -9.47 27.39 -20.80
C ALA A 208 -9.07 25.90 -20.72
N GLY A 209 -8.52 25.35 -21.81
CA GLY A 209 -8.04 23.96 -21.84
C GLY A 209 -6.82 23.75 -20.93
N GLN A 210 -5.93 24.75 -20.87
CA GLN A 210 -4.78 24.70 -19.97
C GLN A 210 -5.17 24.82 -18.50
N GLN A 211 -6.15 25.66 -18.19
CA GLN A 211 -6.68 25.85 -16.84
C GLN A 211 -7.41 24.59 -16.37
N ALA A 212 -8.11 23.87 -17.25
CA ALA A 212 -8.80 22.63 -16.90
C ALA A 212 -7.84 21.54 -16.36
N LEU A 213 -6.58 21.52 -16.81
CA LEU A 213 -5.57 20.56 -16.33
C LEU A 213 -4.81 21.02 -15.07
N SER A 214 -5.09 22.22 -14.56
CA SER A 214 -4.38 22.77 -13.38
C SER A 214 -4.54 21.89 -12.15
N ALA A 215 -5.76 21.45 -11.84
CA ALA A 215 -6.05 20.56 -10.71
C ALA A 215 -5.40 19.18 -10.87
N VAL A 216 -5.38 18.63 -12.08
CA VAL A 216 -4.73 17.34 -12.35
C VAL A 216 -3.23 17.43 -12.17
N ILE A 217 -2.60 18.51 -12.63
CA ILE A 217 -1.16 18.72 -12.45
C ILE A 217 -0.81 18.85 -10.98
N GLN A 218 -1.56 19.65 -10.20
CA GLN A 218 -1.33 19.76 -8.75
C GLN A 218 -1.53 18.40 -8.06
N PHE A 219 -2.57 17.65 -8.42
CA PHE A 219 -2.78 16.30 -7.91
C PHE A 219 -1.62 15.35 -8.25
N LEU A 220 -1.09 15.40 -9.47
CA LEU A 220 0.05 14.59 -9.90
C LEU A 220 1.36 15.02 -9.22
N GLU A 221 1.56 16.30 -8.90
CA GLU A 221 2.71 16.78 -8.12
C GLU A 221 2.77 16.14 -6.73
N HIS A 222 1.63 16.02 -6.07
CA HIS A 222 1.57 15.43 -4.73
C HIS A 222 1.50 13.89 -4.75
N SER A 223 0.79 13.29 -5.69
CA SER A 223 0.77 11.82 -5.82
C SER A 223 2.11 11.24 -6.29
N SER A 224 2.83 11.93 -7.19
CA SER A 224 4.18 11.50 -7.60
C SER A 224 5.17 11.54 -6.45
N THR A 225 5.08 12.54 -5.57
CA THR A 225 5.88 12.61 -4.34
C THR A 225 5.67 11.38 -3.45
N LEU A 226 4.42 10.90 -3.30
CA LEU A 226 4.14 9.66 -2.56
C LEU A 226 4.81 8.46 -3.24
N VAL A 227 4.64 8.32 -4.57
CA VAL A 227 5.22 7.22 -5.34
C VAL A 227 6.75 7.22 -5.23
N GLU A 228 7.40 8.35 -5.42
CA GLU A 228 8.86 8.48 -5.32
C GLU A 228 9.34 8.11 -3.92
N PHE A 229 8.70 8.63 -2.87
CA PHE A 229 9.09 8.31 -1.50
C PHE A 229 9.00 6.82 -1.22
N PHE A 230 7.87 6.17 -1.51
CA PHE A 230 7.66 4.75 -1.19
C PHE A 230 8.28 3.77 -2.18
N THR A 231 8.92 4.26 -3.25
CA THR A 231 9.72 3.43 -4.16
C THR A 231 11.23 3.67 -4.02
N ASP A 232 11.63 4.66 -3.21
CA ASP A 232 13.04 4.97 -2.97
C ASP A 232 13.74 3.88 -2.14
N GLN A 233 14.77 3.30 -2.73
CA GLN A 233 15.61 2.26 -2.11
C GLN A 233 16.72 2.86 -1.24
N ARG A 234 16.93 4.18 -1.28
CA ARG A 234 17.97 4.84 -0.50
C ARG A 234 17.49 5.04 0.94
N PRO A 235 18.30 4.70 1.95
CA PRO A 235 17.94 4.87 3.34
C PRO A 235 17.73 6.35 3.70
N VAL A 236 16.75 6.61 4.54
CA VAL A 236 16.54 7.88 5.26
C VAL A 236 17.34 7.78 6.56
N LYS A 237 18.26 8.73 6.75
CA LYS A 237 19.25 8.69 7.84
C LYS A 237 19.08 9.81 8.87
N ASP A 238 18.39 10.88 8.48
CA ASP A 238 18.21 12.07 9.30
C ASP A 238 16.79 12.62 9.13
N MET A 239 16.29 13.33 10.16
CA MET A 239 14.96 13.94 10.15
C MET A 239 14.87 15.16 9.21
N SER A 240 16.00 15.74 8.81
CA SER A 240 16.11 16.86 7.87
C SER A 240 16.17 16.41 6.41
N ASP A 241 15.97 15.11 6.12
CA ASP A 241 15.94 14.59 4.76
C ASP A 241 14.85 15.27 3.93
N GLU A 242 15.23 15.86 2.80
CA GLU A 242 14.33 16.62 1.92
C GLU A 242 13.11 15.78 1.50
N ARG A 243 13.26 14.46 1.39
CA ARG A 243 12.16 13.54 1.05
C ARG A 243 11.08 13.51 2.12
N ILE A 244 11.43 13.63 3.40
CA ILE A 244 10.47 13.74 4.51
C ILE A 244 9.69 15.06 4.40
N MET A 245 10.39 16.16 4.11
CA MET A 245 9.76 17.47 3.92
C MET A 245 8.77 17.45 2.75
N LYS A 246 9.16 16.88 1.60
CA LYS A 246 8.28 16.72 0.43
C LYS A 246 7.05 15.88 0.77
N LEU A 247 7.23 14.77 1.50
CA LEU A 247 6.13 13.92 1.96
C LEU A 247 5.14 14.70 2.85
N SER A 248 5.64 15.52 3.78
CA SER A 248 4.82 16.40 4.62
C SER A 248 4.03 17.43 3.81
N ILE A 249 4.67 18.07 2.82
CA ILE A 249 4.00 19.00 1.90
C ILE A 249 2.88 18.30 1.13
N ALA A 250 3.14 17.11 0.59
CA ALA A 250 2.14 16.32 -0.13
C ALA A 250 0.96 15.94 0.78
N TYR A 251 1.22 15.45 1.99
CA TYR A 251 0.19 15.13 2.98
C TYR A 251 -0.68 16.35 3.31
N ASN A 252 -0.04 17.48 3.63
CA ASN A 252 -0.74 18.72 3.96
C ASN A 252 -1.61 19.23 2.80
N TRP A 253 -1.18 19.04 1.56
CA TRP A 253 -2.00 19.36 0.40
C TRP A 253 -3.30 18.54 0.38
N TYR A 254 -3.24 17.21 0.56
CA TYR A 254 -4.43 16.36 0.64
C TYR A 254 -5.37 16.77 1.79
N LYS A 255 -4.83 17.17 2.94
CA LYS A 255 -5.65 17.71 4.05
C LYS A 255 -6.31 19.03 3.67
N SER A 256 -5.58 19.93 3.01
CA SER A 256 -6.10 21.22 2.56
C SER A 256 -7.21 21.04 1.53
N TRP A 257 -7.03 20.09 0.60
CA TRP A 257 -8.02 19.74 -0.41
C TRP A 257 -9.33 19.29 0.25
N GLY A 258 -9.24 18.36 1.20
CA GLY A 258 -10.41 17.92 1.98
C GLY A 258 -11.13 19.07 2.68
N LYS A 259 -10.38 19.97 3.35
CA LYS A 259 -10.97 21.13 4.04
C LYS A 259 -11.68 22.09 3.08
N LYS A 260 -11.04 22.45 1.96
CA LYS A 260 -11.59 23.37 0.95
C LYS A 260 -12.90 22.85 0.35
N VAL A 261 -12.96 21.57 -0.02
CA VAL A 261 -14.19 20.97 -0.56
C VAL A 261 -15.30 20.92 0.50
N CYS A 262 -14.96 20.60 1.74
CA CYS A 262 -15.93 20.58 2.83
C CYS A 262 -16.53 21.96 3.15
N GLN A 263 -15.84 23.06 2.84
CA GLN A 263 -16.35 24.42 3.02
C GLN A 263 -17.34 24.84 1.92
N ASN A 264 -17.09 24.42 0.68
CA ASN A 264 -17.77 24.98 -0.50
C ASN A 264 -18.93 24.12 -1.05
N ASP A 265 -18.92 22.80 -0.81
CA ASP A 265 -19.90 21.89 -1.42
C ASP A 265 -21.02 21.47 -0.45
N THR A 266 -22.14 20.97 -0.99
CA THR A 266 -23.17 20.25 -0.23
C THR A 266 -22.68 18.85 0.16
N ILE A 267 -23.20 18.27 1.25
CA ILE A 267 -22.73 16.97 1.79
C ILE A 267 -22.66 15.87 0.70
N SER A 268 -23.68 15.73 -0.14
CA SER A 268 -23.71 14.74 -1.23
C SER A 268 -22.63 14.98 -2.29
N ARG A 269 -22.38 16.25 -2.66
CA ARG A 269 -21.33 16.61 -3.63
C ARG A 269 -19.93 16.41 -3.04
N ARG A 270 -19.71 16.76 -1.77
CA ARG A 270 -18.43 16.53 -1.04
C ARG A 270 -17.94 15.09 -1.18
N TYR A 271 -18.84 14.12 -1.02
CA TYR A 271 -18.48 12.70 -1.09
C TYR A 271 -18.01 12.25 -2.47
N LYS A 272 -18.47 12.91 -3.55
CA LYS A 272 -18.04 12.62 -4.94
C LYS A 272 -16.82 13.45 -5.36
N SER A 273 -16.66 14.65 -4.82
CA SER A 273 -15.57 15.60 -5.08
C SER A 273 -14.21 15.21 -4.47
N LEU A 274 -14.19 14.26 -3.53
CA LEU A 274 -12.98 13.83 -2.80
C LEU A 274 -12.64 12.35 -3.04
N LEU A 275 -11.45 11.94 -2.60
CA LEU A 275 -11.12 10.53 -2.38
C LEU A 275 -12.12 9.89 -1.39
N THR A 276 -12.30 8.56 -1.48
CA THR A 276 -13.14 7.80 -0.53
C THR A 276 -12.73 8.13 0.92
N MET A 277 -13.68 8.03 1.86
CA MET A 277 -13.38 8.28 3.28
C MET A 277 -12.27 7.35 3.76
N GLU A 278 -12.34 6.09 3.38
CA GLU A 278 -11.39 5.05 3.72
C GLU A 278 -9.99 5.37 3.20
N THR A 279 -9.87 5.86 1.97
CA THR A 279 -8.58 6.25 1.40
C THR A 279 -7.99 7.47 2.12
N ARG A 280 -8.83 8.39 2.59
CA ARG A 280 -8.38 9.56 3.37
C ARG A 280 -7.96 9.18 4.78
N GLU A 281 -8.70 8.28 5.45
CA GLU A 281 -8.29 7.70 6.74
C GLU A 281 -6.97 6.95 6.59
N ASP A 282 -6.83 6.09 5.57
CA ASP A 282 -5.61 5.33 5.32
C ASP A 282 -4.41 6.26 5.03
N LEU A 283 -4.62 7.40 4.37
CA LEU A 283 -3.59 8.41 4.15
C LEU A 283 -3.12 9.04 5.46
N ASP A 284 -4.05 9.40 6.36
CA ASP A 284 -3.73 9.93 7.69
C ASP A 284 -2.94 8.88 8.50
N PHE A 285 -3.43 7.65 8.55
CA PHE A 285 -2.82 6.55 9.27
C PHE A 285 -1.43 6.18 8.73
N MET A 286 -1.29 6.10 7.40
CA MET A 286 -0.01 5.84 6.74
C MET A 286 1.00 6.95 7.08
N TYR A 287 0.62 8.22 6.90
CA TYR A 287 1.55 9.34 7.13
C TYR A 287 2.04 9.37 8.58
N HIS A 288 1.13 9.35 9.55
CA HIS A 288 1.49 9.41 10.97
C HIS A 288 2.26 8.17 11.42
N GLY A 289 1.92 6.98 10.92
CA GLY A 289 2.64 5.74 11.22
C GLY A 289 4.06 5.73 10.68
N ILE A 290 4.26 6.14 9.43
CA ILE A 290 5.58 6.27 8.79
C ILE A 290 6.44 7.31 9.51
N MET A 291 5.89 8.48 9.82
CA MET A 291 6.62 9.51 10.55
C MET A 291 7.04 9.03 11.94
N SER A 292 6.14 8.39 12.70
CA SER A 292 6.48 7.80 14.00
C SER A 292 7.56 6.73 13.89
N LEU A 293 7.53 5.88 12.85
CA LEU A 293 8.56 4.86 12.64
C LEU A 293 9.92 5.50 12.32
N ILE A 294 9.97 6.45 11.39
CA ILE A 294 11.21 7.13 10.99
C ILE A 294 11.84 7.82 12.19
N THR A 295 11.04 8.61 12.94
CA THR A 295 11.49 9.27 14.17
C THR A 295 12.04 8.26 15.16
N PHE A 296 11.32 7.16 15.43
CA PHE A 296 11.78 6.14 16.38
C PHE A 296 13.08 5.47 15.93
N CYS A 297 13.21 5.13 14.65
CA CYS A 297 14.42 4.51 14.12
C CYS A 297 15.63 5.45 14.20
N ILE A 298 15.49 6.70 13.79
CA ILE A 298 16.60 7.66 13.75
C ILE A 298 16.96 8.15 15.14
N GLU A 299 15.98 8.55 15.95
CA GLU A 299 16.23 9.21 17.23
C GLU A 299 16.49 8.23 18.36
N VAL A 300 15.79 7.09 18.39
CA VAL A 300 15.88 6.11 19.48
C VAL A 300 16.81 4.95 19.12
N LEU A 301 16.59 4.31 17.98
CA LEU A 301 17.40 3.14 17.58
C LEU A 301 18.73 3.52 16.92
N LYS A 302 18.92 4.80 16.56
CA LYS A 302 20.07 5.30 15.80
C LYS A 302 20.31 4.47 14.52
N THR A 303 19.24 4.15 13.81
CA THR A 303 19.25 3.32 12.61
C THR A 303 18.49 4.00 11.46
N GLU A 304 18.85 3.61 10.24
CA GLU A 304 18.27 4.13 9.02
C GLU A 304 17.06 3.31 8.56
N VAL A 305 16.16 3.94 7.79
CA VAL A 305 14.95 3.29 7.28
C VAL A 305 14.93 3.40 5.77
N VAL A 306 14.66 2.29 5.07
CA VAL A 306 14.47 2.29 3.61
C VAL A 306 12.98 2.33 3.31
N PRO A 307 12.43 3.45 2.79
CA PRO A 307 10.99 3.59 2.56
C PRO A 307 10.38 2.48 1.69
N ALA A 308 11.08 2.05 0.64
CA ALA A 308 10.59 1.01 -0.27
C ALA A 308 10.47 -0.39 0.36
N ARG A 309 10.93 -0.58 1.60
CA ARG A 309 10.75 -1.82 2.36
C ARG A 309 9.49 -1.79 3.24
N LEU A 310 8.88 -0.63 3.43
CA LEU A 310 7.74 -0.43 4.31
C LEU A 310 6.42 -0.70 3.58
N ASN A 311 6.17 -1.96 3.21
CA ASN A 311 4.92 -2.38 2.57
C ASN A 311 4.62 -3.85 2.85
N SER A 312 3.43 -4.30 2.45
CA SER A 312 3.00 -5.70 2.61
C SER A 312 3.19 -6.56 1.36
N ASP A 313 3.87 -6.05 0.32
CA ASP A 313 4.09 -6.78 -0.95
C ASP A 313 4.83 -8.10 -0.73
N ILE A 314 5.64 -8.18 0.33
CA ILE A 314 6.27 -9.44 0.73
C ILE A 314 5.26 -10.55 1.06
N ILE A 315 4.14 -10.21 1.70
CA ILE A 315 3.07 -11.16 2.01
C ILE A 315 2.41 -11.62 0.70
N GLU A 316 2.09 -10.69 -0.20
CA GLU A 316 1.53 -11.02 -1.51
C GLU A 316 2.46 -11.94 -2.32
N ASN A 317 3.77 -11.69 -2.27
CA ASN A 317 4.76 -12.53 -2.94
C ASN A 317 4.77 -13.96 -2.39
N ILE A 318 4.66 -14.13 -1.07
CA ILE A 318 4.51 -15.47 -0.47
C ILE A 318 3.23 -16.13 -0.97
N PHE A 319 2.09 -15.42 -0.97
CA PHE A 319 0.85 -15.98 -1.51
C PHE A 319 0.98 -16.38 -2.99
N CYS A 320 1.68 -15.59 -3.80
CA CYS A 320 1.95 -15.93 -5.20
C CYS A 320 2.83 -17.18 -5.34
N GLN A 321 3.88 -17.31 -4.52
CA GLN A 321 4.73 -18.50 -4.47
C GLN A 321 3.94 -19.74 -4.06
N GLN A 322 3.08 -19.61 -3.05
CA GLN A 322 2.17 -20.69 -2.65
C GLN A 322 1.30 -21.14 -3.82
N ARG A 323 0.60 -20.20 -4.48
CA ARG A 323 -0.32 -20.53 -5.57
C ARG A 323 0.34 -21.03 -6.85
N SER A 324 1.56 -20.57 -7.16
CA SER A 324 2.19 -20.82 -8.46
C SER A 324 3.31 -21.85 -8.42
N LEU A 325 4.11 -21.86 -7.35
CA LEU A 325 5.36 -22.64 -7.28
C LEU A 325 5.14 -23.95 -6.53
N TYR A 326 4.58 -23.89 -5.33
CA TYR A 326 4.53 -25.06 -4.44
C TYR A 326 3.32 -25.97 -4.70
N HIS A 327 2.28 -25.45 -5.33
CA HIS A 327 1.05 -26.21 -5.61
C HIS A 327 0.77 -26.40 -7.10
N GLY A 328 1.66 -25.94 -7.99
CA GLY A 328 1.60 -26.15 -9.43
C GLY A 328 0.24 -25.73 -10.04
N PRO A 329 -0.50 -26.64 -10.70
CA PRO A 329 -1.85 -26.36 -11.22
C PRO A 329 -2.90 -26.05 -10.13
N THR A 330 -2.65 -26.44 -8.88
CA THR A 330 -3.57 -26.26 -7.75
C THR A 330 -3.44 -24.84 -7.19
N THR A 331 -3.96 -23.87 -7.95
CA THR A 331 -3.90 -22.43 -7.61
C THR A 331 -4.66 -22.02 -6.34
N HIS A 332 -5.46 -22.94 -5.77
CA HIS A 332 -6.23 -22.75 -4.54
C HIS A 332 -5.99 -23.97 -3.61
N PRO A 333 -4.85 -24.04 -2.92
CA PRO A 333 -4.53 -25.14 -2.02
C PRO A 333 -5.42 -25.14 -0.78
N THR A 334 -5.64 -26.33 -0.19
CA THR A 334 -6.26 -26.43 1.15
C THR A 334 -5.35 -25.81 2.21
N TYR A 335 -5.90 -25.47 3.39
CA TYR A 335 -5.07 -24.98 4.49
C TYR A 335 -3.99 -25.98 4.91
N ASN A 336 -4.29 -27.29 4.90
CA ASN A 336 -3.30 -28.32 5.22
C ASN A 336 -2.13 -28.32 4.21
N SER A 337 -2.45 -28.17 2.92
CA SER A 337 -1.44 -28.03 1.87
C SER A 337 -0.64 -26.74 2.05
N TYR A 338 -1.29 -25.61 2.33
CA TYR A 338 -0.67 -24.31 2.58
C TYR A 338 0.32 -24.33 3.76
N ARG A 339 -0.08 -24.90 4.90
CA ARG A 339 0.78 -24.96 6.09
C ARG A 339 1.99 -25.87 5.89
N THR A 340 1.89 -26.91 5.07
CA THR A 340 3.03 -27.79 4.79
C THR A 340 4.00 -27.10 3.84
N SER A 341 3.51 -26.43 2.81
CA SER A 341 4.34 -25.72 1.84
C SER A 341 4.98 -24.45 2.40
N ILE A 342 4.45 -23.84 3.48
CA ILE A 342 5.15 -22.75 4.15
C ILE A 342 6.48 -23.22 4.75
N ASN A 343 6.56 -24.47 5.22
CA ASN A 343 7.82 -25.05 5.69
C ASN A 343 8.81 -25.16 4.53
N SER A 344 8.35 -25.49 3.32
CA SER A 344 9.19 -25.46 2.12
C SER A 344 9.69 -24.05 1.77
N VAL A 345 8.89 -23.00 2.01
CA VAL A 345 9.34 -21.59 1.88
C VAL A 345 10.42 -21.25 2.91
N VAL A 346 10.25 -21.71 4.16
CA VAL A 346 11.21 -21.47 5.25
C VAL A 346 12.52 -22.23 5.00
N LEU A 347 12.44 -23.51 4.64
CA LEU A 347 13.59 -24.41 4.51
C LEU A 347 14.30 -24.32 3.15
N GLY A 348 13.57 -23.98 2.08
CA GLY A 348 14.00 -24.19 0.70
C GLY A 348 14.32 -22.91 -0.07
N GLN A 349 14.77 -21.84 0.59
CA GLN A 349 14.98 -20.52 -0.02
C GLN A 349 16.01 -20.49 -1.17
N SER A 350 15.55 -20.91 -2.33
CA SER A 350 15.95 -20.34 -3.60
C SER A 350 14.73 -20.52 -4.49
N LEU A 351 14.39 -19.50 -5.27
CA LEU A 351 13.75 -19.54 -6.58
C LEU A 351 12.69 -18.43 -6.72
N VAL A 352 13.07 -17.53 -7.63
CA VAL A 352 12.40 -16.33 -8.10
C VAL A 352 11.07 -16.71 -8.76
N SER A 353 9.93 -16.26 -8.22
CA SER A 353 8.64 -16.38 -8.92
C SER A 353 8.53 -15.31 -10.00
N ARG A 354 8.42 -15.72 -11.27
CA ARG A 354 8.20 -14.82 -12.43
C ARG A 354 6.76 -14.30 -12.55
N LYS A 355 5.83 -14.76 -11.70
CA LYS A 355 4.39 -14.44 -11.76
C LYS A 355 3.89 -13.59 -10.57
N SER A 356 4.76 -12.81 -9.93
CA SER A 356 4.34 -11.94 -8.82
C SER A 356 3.85 -10.57 -9.29
N ASN A 357 3.05 -9.90 -8.44
CA ASN A 357 2.56 -8.54 -8.67
C ASN A 357 3.68 -7.48 -8.76
N ALA A 358 4.89 -7.85 -8.33
CA ALA A 358 6.13 -7.10 -8.57
C ALA A 358 6.71 -7.52 -9.92
N GLY A 359 6.36 -6.80 -10.98
CA GLY A 359 6.71 -7.18 -12.34
C GLY A 359 8.19 -7.51 -12.55
N GLY A 360 8.47 -8.60 -13.28
CA GLY A 360 9.74 -8.95 -13.92
C GLY A 360 10.91 -9.33 -13.00
N ASN A 361 11.10 -8.62 -11.90
CA ASN A 361 12.13 -8.88 -10.90
C ASN A 361 11.51 -9.70 -9.79
N GLY A 362 11.49 -11.03 -9.95
CA GLY A 362 11.03 -11.87 -8.86
C GLY A 362 11.89 -11.65 -7.61
N ALA A 363 11.26 -11.78 -6.45
CA ALA A 363 11.88 -11.44 -5.18
C ALA A 363 13.21 -12.16 -5.00
N LYS A 364 14.26 -11.41 -4.60
CA LYS A 364 15.50 -12.00 -4.10
C LYS A 364 15.16 -13.02 -2.98
N PRO A 365 15.86 -14.18 -2.93
CA PRO A 365 15.71 -15.13 -1.82
C PRO A 365 15.94 -14.40 -0.48
N PHE A 366 15.51 -14.98 0.65
CA PHE A 366 15.78 -14.35 1.94
C PHE A 366 17.24 -14.62 2.37
N SER A 367 18.19 -14.15 1.56
CA SER A 367 19.60 -14.18 1.91
C SER A 367 19.90 -13.12 2.96
N ALA A 368 20.61 -13.52 4.02
CA ALA A 368 21.39 -12.57 4.79
C ALA A 368 22.46 -11.97 3.86
N GLU A 369 22.26 -10.74 3.37
CA GLU A 369 23.31 -10.04 2.65
C GLU A 369 24.36 -9.59 3.69
N ILE A 370 25.49 -10.30 3.74
CA ILE A 370 26.66 -9.86 4.51
C ILE A 370 27.19 -8.62 3.79
N PRO A 371 27.37 -7.46 4.47
CA PRO A 371 27.95 -6.29 3.83
C PRO A 371 29.33 -6.67 3.30
N THR A 372 29.51 -6.65 1.99
CA THR A 372 30.84 -6.76 1.38
C THR A 372 31.64 -5.56 1.88
N LYS A 373 32.54 -5.78 2.85
CA LYS A 373 33.65 -4.88 3.09
C LYS A 373 34.37 -4.75 1.75
N LYS A 374 34.21 -3.62 1.06
CA LYS A 374 35.14 -3.24 0.01
C LYS A 374 36.50 -3.17 0.68
N LEU A 375 37.35 -4.17 0.42
CA LEU A 375 38.78 -4.00 0.58
C LEU A 375 39.14 -2.81 -0.29
N ARG A 376 39.52 -1.70 0.36
CA ARG A 376 40.27 -0.65 -0.31
C ARG A 376 41.60 -1.28 -0.68
N ILE A 377 41.79 -1.57 -1.96
CA ILE A 377 43.11 -1.66 -2.57
C ILE A 377 43.43 -0.26 -3.06
#